data_AF-A0ABD1D599-F1
#
_entry.id   AF-A0ABD1D599-F1
#
_cell.length_a   1.000
_cell.length_b   1.000
_cell.length_c   1.000
_cell.angle_alpha   90.00
_cell.angle_beta   90.00
_cell.angle_gamma   90.00
#
_symmetry.space_group_name_H-M   'P 1'
#
loop_
_entity.id
_entity.type
_entity.pdbx_description
1 polymer ?
#
loop_
_entity_poly.entity_id
_entity_poly.type
_entity_poly.pdbx_seq_one_letter_code
_entity_poly.pdbx_strand_id
1 'polypeptide(L)'
;MSRVTKTLLPMIENKLKPTVVENMKQSLEVERNKQKAYYDQAARSRQEMEVNDRVFVQNQLTKTWEPARVIAKTELSRSVIVETQSGDILRRTTRHLRTSSAQIPEQTEAVAEARDEPIPDRYIQCWEECLRKTLQKHFPYSNSLSLSQQL
;
A
#
# COMPACT_ATOMS: atom_id res chain seq x y z
N MET A 1 22.90 -2.60 -23.91
CA MET A 1 23.08 -4.01 -24.34
C MET A 1 24.53 -4.42 -24.07
N SER A 2 24.75 -5.59 -23.48
CA SER A 2 26.08 -6.04 -23.03
C SER A 2 26.99 -6.56 -24.16
N ARG A 3 26.44 -6.87 -25.34
CA ARG A 3 27.16 -7.45 -26.49
C ARG A 3 26.54 -7.00 -27.82
N VAL A 4 27.34 -6.94 -28.87
CA VAL A 4 26.88 -6.64 -30.24
C VAL A 4 26.70 -7.93 -31.05
N THR A 5 25.70 -7.99 -31.93
CA THR A 5 25.45 -9.12 -32.82
C THR A 5 26.38 -9.13 -34.03
N LYS A 6 26.64 -10.31 -34.59
CA LYS A 6 27.45 -10.44 -35.81
C LYS A 6 26.73 -9.79 -36.99
N THR A 7 27.49 -9.06 -37.81
CA THR A 7 27.02 -8.47 -39.07
C THR A 7 27.94 -8.91 -40.22
N LEU A 8 27.55 -8.58 -41.47
CA LEU A 8 28.32 -8.94 -42.68
C LEU A 8 29.64 -8.17 -42.83
N LEU A 9 29.82 -7.10 -42.05
CA LEU A 9 31.02 -6.30 -42.06
C LEU A 9 32.07 -6.90 -41.10
N PRO A 10 33.36 -6.84 -41.43
CA PRO A 10 34.40 -7.30 -40.53
C PRO A 10 34.34 -6.53 -39.21
N MET A 11 34.31 -7.27 -38.10
CA MET A 11 34.12 -6.73 -36.76
C MET A 11 35.16 -7.29 -35.81
N ILE A 12 35.55 -6.48 -34.82
CA ILE A 12 36.44 -6.87 -33.73
C ILE A 12 35.75 -7.91 -32.84
N GLU A 13 36.35 -9.09 -32.70
CA GLU A 13 35.79 -10.23 -31.96
C GLU A 13 35.50 -9.92 -30.47
N ASN A 14 36.27 -9.01 -29.87
CA ASN A 14 36.07 -8.60 -28.48
C ASN A 14 34.69 -7.99 -28.23
N LYS A 15 34.07 -7.34 -29.23
CA LYS A 15 32.70 -6.79 -29.13
C LYS A 15 31.60 -7.85 -29.24
N LEU A 16 31.96 -9.06 -29.69
CA LEU A 16 31.06 -10.22 -29.76
C LEU A 16 31.00 -10.98 -28.44
N LYS A 17 31.80 -10.58 -27.43
CA LYS A 17 31.74 -11.11 -26.06
C LYS A 17 30.94 -10.14 -25.18
N PRO A 18 30.06 -10.64 -24.30
CA PRO A 18 29.31 -9.77 -23.41
C PRO A 18 30.23 -9.17 -22.35
N THR A 19 30.10 -7.87 -22.09
CA THR A 19 30.72 -7.24 -20.92
C THR A 19 29.94 -7.65 -19.68
N VAL A 20 30.53 -8.51 -18.86
CA VAL A 20 29.98 -8.91 -17.56
C VAL A 20 30.52 -7.95 -16.52
N VAL A 21 29.62 -7.19 -15.87
CA VAL A 21 29.99 -6.32 -14.75
C VAL A 21 30.13 -7.18 -13.51
N GLU A 22 31.35 -7.31 -13.02
CA GLU A 22 31.64 -7.99 -11.75
C GLU A 22 31.04 -7.20 -10.58
N ASN A 23 30.62 -7.90 -9.52
CA ASN A 23 30.11 -7.30 -8.27
C ASN A 23 28.87 -6.39 -8.41
N MET A 24 28.06 -6.59 -9.46
CA MET A 24 26.80 -5.84 -9.68
C MET A 24 25.88 -5.80 -8.45
N LYS A 25 25.76 -6.91 -7.71
CA LYS A 25 24.94 -6.97 -6.48
C LYS A 25 25.43 -5.98 -5.42
N GLN A 26 26.74 -5.94 -5.18
CA GLN A 26 27.35 -5.04 -4.21
C GLN A 26 27.19 -3.58 -4.63
N SER A 27 27.37 -3.26 -5.92
CA SER A 27 27.15 -1.90 -6.45
C SER A 27 25.69 -1.46 -6.24
N LEU A 28 24.73 -2.34 -6.52
CA LEU A 28 23.31 -2.05 -6.32
C LEU A 28 22.97 -1.86 -4.83
N GLU A 29 23.58 -2.63 -3.94
CA GLU A 29 23.42 -2.46 -2.49
C GLU A 29 23.98 -1.11 -2.02
N VAL A 30 25.15 -0.71 -2.50
CA VAL A 30 25.75 0.60 -2.20
C VAL A 30 24.84 1.73 -2.68
N GLU A 31 24.31 1.64 -3.91
CA GLU A 31 23.38 2.63 -4.44
C GLU A 31 22.07 2.70 -3.65
N ARG A 32 21.49 1.54 -3.29
CA ARG A 32 20.29 1.48 -2.44
C ARG A 32 20.54 2.09 -1.07
N ASN A 33 21.69 1.82 -0.45
CA ASN A 33 22.06 2.40 0.84
C ASN A 33 22.24 3.90 0.76
N LYS A 34 22.85 4.40 -0.32
CA LYS A 34 22.97 5.83 -0.59
C LYS A 34 21.60 6.50 -0.76
N GLN A 35 20.72 5.90 -1.56
CA GLN A 35 19.35 6.38 -1.76
C GLN A 35 18.57 6.40 -0.44
N LYS A 36 18.67 5.33 0.35
CA LYS A 36 18.07 5.24 1.68
C LYS A 36 18.58 6.36 2.59
N ALA A 37 19.90 6.56 2.67
CA ALA A 37 20.49 7.60 3.52
C ALA A 37 20.00 9.01 3.16
N TYR A 38 19.88 9.34 1.86
CA TYR A 38 19.33 10.62 1.43
C TYR A 38 17.82 10.74 1.71
N TYR A 39 17.06 9.66 1.51
CA TYR A 39 15.63 9.67 1.78
C TYR A 39 15.34 9.82 3.28
N ASP A 40 16.04 9.05 4.11
CA ASP A 40 15.85 9.01 5.56
C ASP A 40 16.15 10.37 6.21
N GLN A 41 17.00 11.22 5.61
CA GLN A 41 17.24 12.59 6.08
C GLN A 41 15.99 13.49 6.03
N ALA A 42 15.14 13.31 5.01
CA ALA A 42 13.90 14.09 4.85
C ALA A 42 12.64 13.34 5.33
N ALA A 43 12.78 12.05 5.66
CA ALA A 43 11.67 11.22 6.10
C ALA A 43 11.22 11.61 7.51
N ARG A 44 9.92 11.84 7.68
CA ARG A 44 9.30 12.05 9.00
C ARG A 44 8.61 10.78 9.45
N SER A 45 8.74 10.44 10.73
CA SER A 45 7.95 9.37 11.34
C SER A 45 6.47 9.69 11.18
N ARG A 46 5.72 8.73 10.62
CA ARG A 46 4.29 8.90 10.41
C ARG A 46 3.58 8.92 11.76
N GLN A 47 2.62 9.83 11.92
CA GLN A 47 1.75 9.84 13.08
C GLN A 47 0.94 8.54 13.12
N GLU A 48 1.10 7.80 14.20
CA GLU A 48 0.24 6.66 14.49
C GLU A 48 -1.13 7.18 14.93
N MET A 49 -2.17 6.50 14.48
CA MET A 49 -3.56 6.90 14.71
C MET A 49 -4.20 5.85 15.59
N GLU A 50 -4.75 6.24 16.72
CA GLU A 50 -5.40 5.31 17.63
C GLU A 50 -6.85 5.04 17.23
N VAL A 51 -7.35 3.90 17.69
CA VAL A 51 -8.77 3.57 17.53
C VAL A 51 -9.59 4.61 18.29
N ASN A 52 -10.66 5.08 17.66
CA ASN A 52 -11.52 6.19 18.10
C ASN A 52 -10.99 7.61 17.89
N ASP A 53 -9.82 7.79 17.28
CA ASP A 53 -9.35 9.13 16.95
C ASP A 53 -10.28 9.85 15.96
N ARG A 54 -10.48 11.15 16.18
CA ARG A 54 -11.25 12.02 15.29
C ARG A 54 -10.36 12.58 14.20
N VAL A 55 -10.76 12.36 12.95
CA VAL A 55 -9.90 12.56 11.79
C VAL A 55 -10.70 13.15 10.65
N PHE A 56 -10.05 13.85 9.74
CA PHE A 56 -10.65 14.23 8.46
C PHE A 56 -10.23 13.23 7.39
N VAL A 57 -11.20 12.74 6.63
CA VAL A 57 -11.01 11.84 5.49
C VAL A 57 -11.16 12.63 4.20
N GLN A 58 -10.23 12.43 3.28
CA GLN A 58 -10.35 13.00 1.94
C GLN A 58 -11.28 12.16 1.06
N ASN A 59 -12.33 12.78 0.54
CA ASN A 59 -13.15 12.21 -0.51
C ASN A 59 -12.37 12.22 -1.84
N GLN A 60 -12.26 11.07 -2.51
CA GLN A 60 -11.41 10.94 -3.70
C GLN A 60 -12.02 11.58 -4.96
N LEU A 61 -13.35 11.69 -5.01
CA LEU A 61 -14.07 12.25 -6.17
C LEU A 61 -14.07 13.78 -6.10
N THR A 62 -14.57 14.32 -4.99
CA THR A 62 -14.75 15.77 -4.77
C THR A 62 -13.49 16.44 -4.24
N LYS A 63 -12.49 15.68 -3.77
CA LYS A 63 -11.26 16.16 -3.09
C LYS A 63 -11.53 16.97 -1.80
N THR A 64 -12.76 16.94 -1.29
CA THR A 64 -13.16 17.57 -0.04
C THR A 64 -12.68 16.76 1.16
N TRP A 65 -12.53 17.45 2.30
CA TRP A 65 -12.20 16.82 3.57
C TRP A 65 -13.47 16.75 4.41
N GLU A 66 -13.82 15.54 4.84
CA GLU A 66 -15.02 15.27 5.62
C GLU A 66 -14.61 14.71 6.99
N PRO A 67 -15.28 15.11 8.07
CA PRO A 67 -15.01 14.59 9.41
C PRO A 67 -15.39 13.11 9.51
N ALA A 68 -14.58 12.36 10.24
CA ALA A 68 -14.68 10.92 10.39
C ALA A 68 -14.04 10.44 11.71
N ARG A 69 -14.29 9.19 12.07
CA ARG A 69 -13.73 8.52 13.25
C ARG A 69 -13.00 7.24 12.84
N VAL A 70 -11.86 6.97 13.47
CA VAL A 70 -11.15 5.69 13.28
C VAL A 70 -11.89 4.58 14.01
N ILE A 71 -12.31 3.54 13.29
CA ILE A 71 -12.97 2.36 13.87
C ILE A 71 -11.94 1.27 14.20
N ALA A 72 -11.02 0.99 13.27
CA ALA A 72 -10.09 -0.13 13.42
C ALA A 72 -8.77 0.11 12.68
N LYS A 73 -7.68 -0.40 13.28
CA LYS A 73 -6.37 -0.57 12.63
C LYS A 73 -6.40 -1.87 11.80
N THR A 74 -5.78 -1.85 10.63
CA THR A 74 -5.55 -3.06 9.82
C THR A 74 -4.15 -3.61 10.10
N GLU A 75 -3.89 -4.86 9.73
CA GLU A 75 -2.55 -5.49 9.77
C GLU A 75 -1.47 -4.64 9.08
N LEU A 76 -1.84 -3.89 8.04
CA LEU A 76 -0.93 -2.98 7.36
C LEU A 76 -0.88 -1.64 8.10
N SER A 77 0.31 -1.27 8.57
CA SER A 77 0.60 -0.02 9.30
C SER A 77 0.15 1.27 8.62
N ARG A 78 -0.13 1.24 7.30
CA ARG A 78 -0.54 2.41 6.52
C ARG A 78 -2.04 2.50 6.26
N SER A 79 -2.82 1.46 6.52
CA SER A 79 -4.25 1.41 6.25
C SER A 79 -5.08 1.35 7.52
N VAL A 80 -6.15 2.14 7.53
CA VAL A 80 -7.05 2.34 8.67
C VAL A 80 -8.48 2.29 8.14
N ILE A 81 -9.39 1.76 8.95
CA ILE A 81 -10.83 1.76 8.68
C ILE A 81 -11.44 2.94 9.44
N VAL A 82 -12.19 3.75 8.72
CA VAL A 82 -12.78 5.00 9.21
C VAL A 82 -14.28 5.04 8.91
N GLU A 83 -15.03 5.66 9.81
CA GLU A 83 -16.46 5.94 9.68
C GLU A 83 -16.65 7.44 9.42
N THR A 84 -17.32 7.78 8.32
CA THR A 84 -17.73 9.17 8.04
C THR A 84 -18.97 9.54 8.86
N GLN A 85 -19.22 10.83 9.10
CA GLN A 85 -20.49 11.28 9.72
C GLN A 85 -21.76 10.80 9.01
N SER A 86 -21.69 10.57 7.70
CA SER A 86 -22.78 10.00 6.90
C SER A 86 -23.09 8.52 7.23
N GLY A 87 -22.28 7.87 8.08
CA GLY A 87 -22.38 6.44 8.40
C GLY A 87 -21.64 5.53 7.42
N ASP A 88 -20.89 6.09 6.47
CA ASP A 88 -20.11 5.31 5.51
C ASP A 88 -18.83 4.79 6.15
N ILE A 89 -18.66 3.47 6.13
CA ILE A 89 -17.41 2.81 6.52
C ILE A 89 -16.49 2.78 5.29
N LEU A 90 -15.25 3.25 5.45
CA LEU A 90 -14.27 3.35 4.37
C LEU A 90 -12.92 2.81 4.84
N ARG A 91 -12.20 2.13 3.93
CA ARG A 91 -10.79 1.80 4.12
C ARG A 91 -9.92 2.85 3.46
N ARG A 92 -9.09 3.55 4.24
CA ARG A 92 -8.22 4.63 3.74
C ARG A 92 -6.79 4.47 4.26
N THR A 93 -5.84 5.00 3.50
CA THR A 93 -4.46 5.14 3.98
C THR A 93 -4.29 6.44 4.75
N THR A 94 -3.37 6.47 5.71
CA THR A 94 -3.01 7.62 6.56
C THR A 94 -2.64 8.91 5.80
N ARG A 95 -2.37 8.86 4.48
CA ARG A 95 -2.15 10.06 3.64
C ARG A 95 -3.46 10.77 3.28
N HIS A 96 -4.57 10.04 3.31
CA HIS A 96 -5.93 10.51 3.07
C HIS A 96 -6.62 10.88 4.37
N LEU A 97 -5.90 10.83 5.49
CA LEU A 97 -6.36 11.17 6.81
C LEU A 97 -5.57 12.38 7.30
N ARG A 98 -6.25 13.30 7.98
CA ARG A 98 -5.64 14.39 8.73
C ARG A 98 -6.12 14.33 10.16
N THR A 99 -5.19 14.29 11.08
CA THR A 99 -5.47 14.47 12.51
C THR A 99 -5.67 15.95 12.76
N SER A 100 -6.82 16.32 13.32
CA SER A 100 -7.07 17.69 13.75
C SER A 100 -6.73 17.80 15.23
N SER A 101 -5.88 18.75 15.61
CA SER A 101 -5.73 19.16 17.01
C SER A 101 -6.91 20.00 17.50
N ALA A 102 -7.66 20.61 16.57
CA ALA A 102 -8.85 21.38 16.87
C ALA A 102 -10.05 20.44 17.05
N GLN A 103 -10.86 20.75 18.06
CA GLN A 103 -12.09 20.03 18.39
C GLN A 103 -12.99 19.96 17.15
N ILE A 104 -13.13 18.76 16.59
CA ILE A 104 -14.14 18.48 15.58
C ILE A 104 -15.49 18.58 16.29
N PRO A 105 -16.45 19.40 15.79
CA PRO A 105 -17.73 19.56 16.46
C PRO A 105 -18.39 18.19 16.61
N GLU A 106 -18.64 17.82 17.87
CA GLU A 106 -19.52 16.70 18.19
C GLU A 106 -20.90 17.07 17.70
N GLN A 107 -21.39 16.42 16.66
CA GLN A 107 -22.82 16.37 16.44
C GLN A 107 -23.39 15.43 17.49
N THR A 108 -23.72 15.99 18.65
CA THR A 108 -24.51 15.33 19.68
C THR A 108 -25.98 15.42 19.29
N GLU A 109 -26.49 14.45 18.54
CA GLU A 109 -27.93 14.10 18.58
C GLU A 109 -28.06 12.57 18.54
N ALA A 110 -28.91 12.05 19.43
CA ALA A 110 -29.24 10.66 19.74
C ALA A 110 -29.18 9.69 18.53
N VAL A 111 -28.63 8.48 18.63
CA VAL A 111 -29.12 7.36 19.45
C VAL A 111 -27.96 6.45 19.85
N ALA A 112 -27.79 6.27 21.15
CA ALA A 112 -27.06 5.14 21.72
C ALA A 112 -27.93 3.89 21.55
N GLU A 113 -27.80 3.21 20.43
CA GLU A 113 -28.14 1.79 20.30
C GLU A 113 -26.86 1.15 19.79
N ALA A 114 -26.21 0.37 20.66
CA ALA A 114 -25.04 -0.40 20.29
C ALA A 114 -25.43 -1.31 19.11
N ARG A 115 -25.01 -0.94 17.90
CA ARG A 115 -24.92 -1.92 16.82
C ARG A 115 -23.75 -2.82 17.16
N ASP A 116 -24.01 -3.86 17.95
CA ASP A 116 -23.14 -5.02 18.16
C ASP A 116 -22.99 -5.86 16.87
N GLU A 117 -23.13 -5.23 15.69
CA GLU A 117 -22.91 -5.90 14.42
C GLU A 117 -21.41 -5.92 14.16
N PRO A 118 -20.79 -7.12 14.12
CA PRO A 118 -19.37 -7.23 13.80
C PRO A 118 -19.14 -6.58 12.44
N ILE A 119 -18.17 -5.67 12.38
CA ILE A 119 -17.79 -4.97 11.14
C ILE A 119 -17.65 -6.03 10.04
N PRO A 120 -18.47 -5.99 8.97
CA PRO A 120 -18.52 -7.09 8.03
C PRO A 120 -17.15 -7.27 7.40
N ASP A 121 -16.66 -8.52 7.40
CA ASP A 121 -15.32 -8.94 6.97
C ASP A 121 -14.94 -8.44 5.57
N ARG A 122 -15.95 -8.12 4.76
CA ARG A 122 -15.80 -7.51 3.43
C ARG A 122 -15.05 -6.16 3.44
N TYR A 123 -15.11 -5.41 4.54
CA TYR A 123 -14.33 -4.16 4.72
C TYR A 123 -12.87 -4.43 5.12
N ILE A 124 -12.60 -5.59 5.74
CA ILE A 124 -11.26 -6.04 6.18
C ILE A 124 -10.55 -6.73 5.01
N GLN A 125 -11.27 -7.52 4.20
CA GLN A 125 -10.74 -8.38 3.13
C GLN A 125 -11.11 -7.93 1.70
N CYS A 126 -11.03 -6.64 1.39
CA CYS A 126 -11.22 -6.17 0.00
C CYS A 126 -9.95 -6.37 -0.88
N TRP A 127 -8.77 -6.55 -0.27
CA TRP A 127 -7.53 -6.85 -1.00
C TRP A 127 -7.58 -8.24 -1.62
N GLU A 128 -7.86 -9.28 -0.83
CA GLU A 128 -7.69 -10.67 -1.28
C GLU A 128 -8.63 -11.03 -2.42
N GLU A 129 -9.86 -10.51 -2.41
CA GLU A 129 -10.81 -10.72 -3.51
C GLU A 129 -10.38 -10.00 -4.79
N CYS A 130 -9.80 -8.80 -4.67
CA CYS A 130 -9.30 -8.05 -5.83
C CYS A 130 -8.04 -8.71 -6.42
N LEU A 131 -7.16 -9.23 -5.56
CA LEU A 131 -5.98 -10.00 -5.96
C LEU A 131 -6.36 -11.37 -6.56
N ARG A 132 -7.35 -12.06 -5.98
CA ARG A 132 -7.94 -13.29 -6.56
C ARG A 132 -8.54 -13.04 -7.95
N LYS A 133 -9.31 -11.96 -8.13
CA LYS A 133 -9.91 -11.59 -9.43
C LYS A 133 -8.87 -11.19 -10.48
N THR A 134 -7.82 -10.47 -10.10
CA THR A 134 -6.72 -10.10 -11.02
C THR A 134 -5.85 -11.30 -11.38
N LEU A 135 -5.57 -12.19 -10.43
CA LEU A 135 -4.88 -13.46 -10.70
C LEU A 135 -5.71 -14.37 -11.60
N GLN A 136 -7.02 -14.49 -11.41
CA GLN A 136 -7.91 -15.21 -12.34
C GLN A 136 -7.92 -14.60 -13.75
N LYS A 137 -7.83 -13.27 -13.86
CA LYS A 137 -7.83 -12.57 -15.16
C LYS A 137 -6.51 -12.74 -15.93
N HIS A 138 -5.37 -12.77 -15.23
CA HIS A 138 -4.05 -12.87 -15.86
C HIS A 138 -3.47 -14.30 -15.89
N PHE A 139 -3.94 -15.21 -15.03
CA PHE A 139 -3.51 -16.61 -14.90
C PHE A 139 -4.71 -17.56 -14.77
N PRO A 140 -5.53 -17.73 -15.83
CA PRO A 140 -6.75 -18.54 -15.78
C PRO A 140 -6.55 -20.06 -15.58
N TYR A 141 -5.30 -20.55 -15.55
CA TYR A 141 -4.96 -21.98 -15.48
C TYR A 141 -4.21 -22.41 -14.20
N SER A 142 -4.26 -21.64 -13.11
CA SER A 142 -3.60 -22.00 -11.85
C SER A 142 -4.55 -22.60 -10.81
N ASN A 143 -5.32 -23.62 -11.19
CA ASN A 143 -6.03 -24.47 -10.21
C ASN A 143 -5.24 -25.76 -10.00
N SER A 144 -4.20 -25.71 -9.16
CA SER A 144 -3.68 -26.86 -8.39
C SER A 144 -2.37 -26.51 -7.72
N LEU A 145 -2.41 -25.83 -6.57
CA LEU A 145 -1.36 -25.99 -5.57
C LEU A 145 -2.04 -25.99 -4.20
N SER A 146 -2.32 -27.20 -3.71
CA SER A 146 -2.71 -27.45 -2.33
C SER A 146 -1.61 -26.96 -1.39
N LEU A 147 -1.96 -26.07 -0.47
CA LEU A 147 -1.14 -25.70 0.67
C LEU A 147 -1.10 -26.88 1.66
N SER A 148 -0.29 -27.87 1.34
CA SER A 148 0.02 -28.99 2.24
C SER A 148 1.44 -29.47 1.99
N GLN A 149 2.43 -28.64 2.33
CA GLN A 149 3.78 -29.04 2.76
C GLN A 149 4.68 -27.81 2.78
N GLN A 150 4.95 -27.31 3.98
CA GLN A 150 6.26 -26.75 4.33
C GLN A 150 6.40 -26.88 5.83
N LEU A 151 7.20 -27.89 6.22
CA LEU A 151 7.88 -28.02 7.50
C LEU A 151 8.80 -26.82 7.71
#